data_AF-A0A950ANI8-F1
#
_entry.id   AF-A0A950ANI8-F1
#
_cell.length_a   1.000
_cell.length_b   1.000
_cell.length_c   1.000
_cell.angle_alpha   90.00
_cell.angle_beta   90.00
_cell.angle_gamma   90.00
#
_symmetry.space_group_name_H-M   'P 1'
#
loop_
_entity.id
_entity.type
_entity.pdbx_description
1 polymer ?
#
loop_
_entity_poly.entity_id
_entity_poly.type
_entity_poly.pdbx_seq_one_letter_code
_entity_poly.pdbx_strand_id
1 'polypeptide(L)' 'MISPDPDSIAYRNFQRHVDRLCVLIVASDCSDREIDIERLHLRVQAATLFPEKMELYDMIYESRFRRLRQQFRERP' A
#
# COMPACT_ATOMS: atom_id res chain seq x y z
N MET A 1 12.94 19.97 -22.35
CA MET A 1 12.79 18.77 -21.52
C MET A 1 12.04 19.17 -20.27
N ILE A 2 10.80 18.74 -20.10
CA ILE A 2 10.05 18.99 -18.85
C ILE A 2 10.50 17.90 -17.88
N SER A 3 11.35 18.24 -16.92
CA SER A 3 11.68 17.34 -15.82
C SER A 3 10.37 16.95 -15.12
N PRO A 4 10.14 15.66 -14.83
CA PRO A 4 8.92 15.27 -14.13
C PRO A 4 8.92 15.93 -12.75
N ASP A 5 7.74 16.41 -12.34
CA ASP A 5 7.50 16.89 -10.99
C ASP A 5 7.97 15.81 -9.98
N PRO A 6 8.91 16.13 -9.06
CA PRO A 6 9.43 15.20 -8.05
C PRO A 6 8.31 14.50 -7.27
N ASP A 7 7.22 15.21 -7.00
CA ASP A 7 6.06 14.68 -6.26
C ASP A 7 5.33 13.60 -7.08
N SER A 8 5.33 13.74 -8.41
CA SER A 8 4.78 12.74 -9.34
C SER A 8 5.61 11.45 -9.37
N ILE A 9 6.94 11.55 -9.27
CA ILE A 9 7.82 10.37 -9.23
C ILE A 9 7.66 9.64 -7.89
N ALA A 10 7.66 10.37 -6.77
CA ALA A 10 7.45 9.82 -5.44
C ALA A 10 6.11 9.08 -5.34
N TYR A 11 5.04 9.71 -5.86
CA TYR A 11 3.72 9.11 -5.87
C TYR A 11 3.64 7.85 -6.73
N ARG A 12 4.27 7.84 -7.93
CA ARG A 12 4.31 6.64 -8.79
C ARG A 12 5.05 5.48 -8.13
N ASN A 13 6.17 5.76 -7.46
CA ASN A 13 6.91 4.72 -6.74
C ASN A 13 6.11 4.18 -5.55
N PHE A 14 5.43 5.07 -4.83
CA PHE A 14 4.51 4.69 -3.76
C PHE A 14 3.37 3.81 -4.29
N GLN A 15 2.74 4.16 -5.41
CA GLN A 15 1.70 3.34 -6.03
C GLN A 15 2.19 1.94 -6.41
N ARG A 16 3.40 1.81 -6.94
CA ARG A 16 3.99 0.49 -7.24
C ARG A 16 4.14 -0.38 -5.99
N HIS A 17 4.49 0.23 -4.85
CA HIS A 17 4.55 -0.50 -3.58
C HIS A 17 3.15 -0.93 -3.11
N VAL A 18 2.14 -0.07 -3.29
CA VAL A 18 0.74 -0.42 -2.99
C VAL A 18 0.29 -1.61 -3.82
N ASP A 19 0.56 -1.59 -5.12
CA ASP A 19 0.17 -2.67 -6.03
C ASP A 19 0.88 -3.97 -5.68
N ARG A 20 2.17 -3.89 -5.28
CA ARG A 20 2.91 -5.06 -4.79
C ARG A 20 2.27 -5.65 -3.54
N LEU A 21 1.89 -4.84 -2.56
CA LEU A 21 1.19 -5.32 -1.36
C LEU A 21 -0.16 -5.97 -1.71
N CYS A 22 -0.90 -5.41 -2.68
CA CYS A 22 -2.14 -6.03 -3.16
C CYS A 22 -1.90 -7.42 -3.76
N VAL A 23 -0.84 -7.59 -4.57
CA VAL A 23 -0.46 -8.89 -5.12
C VAL A 23 -0.06 -9.86 -4.02
N LEU A 24 0.69 -9.41 -3.00
CA LEU A 24 1.05 -10.25 -1.86
C LEU A 24 -0.18 -10.77 -1.12
N ILE A 25 -1.20 -9.91 -0.92
CA ILE A 25 -2.45 -10.31 -0.26
C ILE A 25 -3.22 -11.34 -1.09
N VAL A 26 -3.33 -11.13 -2.41
CA VAL A 26 -4.24 -11.89 -3.29
C VAL A 26 -3.64 -13.20 -3.80
N ALA A 27 -2.36 -13.21 -4.17
CA ALA A 27 -1.82 -14.21 -5.10
C ALA A 27 -0.49 -14.83 -4.69
N SER A 28 -0.05 -14.66 -3.44
CA SER A 28 1.21 -15.24 -2.96
C SER A 28 1.00 -16.17 -1.77
N ASP A 29 1.94 -17.07 -1.51
CA ASP A 29 1.95 -17.88 -0.27
C ASP A 29 2.59 -17.14 0.91
N CYS A 30 2.77 -15.82 0.76
CA CYS A 30 3.30 -14.93 1.80
C CYS A 30 2.46 -15.04 3.07
N SER A 31 3.12 -15.09 4.22
CA SER A 31 2.45 -15.18 5.51
C SER A 31 1.74 -13.86 5.85
N ASP A 32 0.69 -13.94 6.67
CA ASP A 32 0.01 -12.75 7.19
C ASP A 32 0.97 -11.79 7.90
N ARG A 33 1.98 -12.34 8.59
CA ARG A 33 3.01 -11.56 9.28
C ARG A 33 3.85 -10.73 8.32
N GLU A 34 4.27 -11.30 7.20
CA GLU A 34 5.03 -10.59 6.17
C GLU A 34 4.18 -9.51 5.49
N ILE A 35 2.91 -9.80 5.23
CA ILE A 35 1.94 -8.81 4.73
C ILE A 35 1.80 -7.63 5.71
N ASP A 36 1.73 -7.90 7.02
CA ASP A 36 1.63 -6.85 8.05
C ASP A 36 2.90 -5.98 8.12
N ILE A 37 4.08 -6.57 7.94
CA ILE A 37 5.35 -5.85 7.87
C ILE A 37 5.38 -4.92 6.64
N GLU A 38 5.04 -5.44 5.46
CA GLU A 38 4.99 -4.64 4.24
C GLU A 38 3.95 -3.52 4.32
N ARG A 39 2.79 -3.79 4.92
CA ARG A 39 1.76 -2.77 5.19
C ARG A 39 2.28 -1.66 6.11
N LEU A 40 3.02 -2.02 7.16
CA LEU A 40 3.60 -1.05 8.08
C LEU A 40 4.64 -0.18 7.37
N HIS A 41 5.54 -0.78 6.59
CA HIS A 41 6.50 -0.03 5.78
C HIS A 41 5.81 0.97 4.85
N LEU A 42 4.73 0.55 4.21
CA LEU A 42 3.97 1.39 3.30
C LEU A 42 3.28 2.56 4.02
N ARG A 43 2.73 2.32 5.22
CA ARG A 43 2.17 3.39 6.06
C ARG A 43 3.23 4.41 6.48
N VAL A 44 4.41 3.95 6.91
CA VAL A 44 5.54 4.83 7.29
C VAL A 44 6.00 5.64 6.08
N GLN A 45 6.09 5.03 4.91
CA GLN A 45 6.42 5.70 3.67
C GLN A 45 5.38 6.78 3.32
N ALA A 46 4.08 6.48 3.44
CA ALA A 46 3.01 7.44 3.21
C ALA A 46 3.10 8.63 4.17
N ALA A 47 3.33 8.38 5.46
CA ALA A 47 3.46 9.42 6.48
C ALA A 47 4.70 10.31 6.26
N THR A 48 5.74 9.77 5.63
CA THR A 48 6.98 10.50 5.33
C THR A 48 6.84 11.35 4.07
N LEU A 49 6.22 10.80 3.02
CA LEU A 49 6.09 11.47 1.72
C LEU A 49 4.90 12.43 1.65
N PHE A 50 3.78 12.08 2.30
CA PHE A 50 2.50 12.77 2.19
C PHE A 50 1.79 12.88 3.55
N PRO A 51 2.42 13.52 4.56
CA PRO A 51 1.87 13.58 5.92
C PRO A 51 0.46 14.17 5.98
N GLU A 52 0.15 15.15 5.13
CA GLU A 52 -1.15 15.79 5.04
C GLU A 52 -2.24 14.94 4.36
N LYS A 53 -1.86 13.78 3.78
CA LYS A 53 -2.76 12.86 3.09
C LYS A 53 -3.05 11.59 3.89
N MET A 54 -2.66 11.52 5.16
CA MET A 54 -2.81 10.30 5.95
C MET A 54 -4.27 9.88 6.18
N GLU A 55 -5.20 10.82 6.32
CA GLU A 55 -6.64 10.50 6.39
C GLU A 55 -7.14 9.86 5.09
N LEU A 56 -6.68 10.40 3.94
CA LEU A 56 -7.00 9.85 2.62
C LEU A 56 -6.38 8.46 2.42
N TYR A 57 -5.16 8.27 2.90
CA TYR A 57 -4.48 6.98 2.91
C TYR A 57 -5.28 5.93 3.69
N ASP A 58 -5.73 6.28 4.90
CA ASP A 58 -6.54 5.38 5.75
C ASP A 58 -7.88 5.06 5.08
N MET A 59 -8.54 6.05 4.49
CA MET A 59 -9.81 5.83 3.81
C MET A 59 -9.66 4.92 2.58
N ILE A 60 -8.63 5.13 1.75
CA ILE A 60 -8.49 4.44 0.47
C ILE A 60 -7.74 3.12 0.62
N TYR A 61 -6.50 3.17 1.10
CA TYR A 61 -5.59 2.03 1.05
C TYR A 61 -5.86 1.05 2.18
N GLU A 62 -5.99 1.51 3.43
CA GLU A 62 -6.25 0.60 4.56
C GLU A 62 -7.58 -0.13 4.41
N SER A 63 -8.63 0.57 3.97
CA SER A 63 -9.92 -0.05 3.62
C SER A 63 -9.79 -1.08 2.51
N ARG A 64 -9.01 -0.80 1.46
CA ARG A 64 -8.75 -1.74 0.36
C ARG A 64 -8.03 -2.99 0.85
N PHE A 65 -6.95 -2.84 1.63
CA PHE A 65 -6.19 -3.97 2.15
C PHE A 65 -7.03 -4.87 3.04
N ARG A 66 -7.86 -4.28 3.92
CA ARG A 66 -8.80 -5.03 4.77
C ARG A 66 -9.76 -5.87 3.94
N ARG A 67 -10.36 -5.29 2.90
CA ARG A 67 -11.28 -6.00 2.00
C ARG A 67 -10.58 -7.15 1.27
N LEU A 68 -9.37 -6.93 0.77
CA LEU A 68 -8.60 -7.97 0.08
C LEU A 68 -8.26 -9.13 1.03
N ARG A 69 -7.86 -8.86 2.27
CA ARG A 69 -7.59 -9.93 3.26
C ARG A 69 -8.84 -10.74 3.57
N GLN A 70 -9.97 -10.07 3.81
CA GLN A 70 -11.26 -10.73 4.04
C GLN A 70 -11.66 -11.66 2.87
N GLN A 71 -11.38 -11.24 1.63
CA GLN A 71 -11.76 -12.00 0.44
C GLN A 71 -10.86 -13.20 0.15
N PHE A 72 -9.55 -13.08 0.37
CA PHE A 72 -8.57 -14.05 -0.12
C PHE A 72 -7.85 -14.83 0.98
N ARG A 73 -7.88 -14.36 2.24
CA ARG A 73 -7.15 -14.99 3.36
C ARG A 73 -8.05 -15.46 4.49
N GLU A 74 -9.19 -14.83 4.69
CA GLU A 74 -10.14 -15.20 5.75
C GLU A 74 -11.26 -16.13 5.26
N ARG A 75 -11.24 -16.54 3.99
CA ARG A 75 -12.16 -17.58 3.50
C ARG A 75 -11.66 -18.98 3.93
N PRO A 76 -12.52 -19.82 4.52
CA PRO A 76 -12.17 -21.18 4.95
C PRO A 76 -11.86 -22.11 3.78
#